data_AF-A0A4S4HXU2-F1
#
_entry.id   AF-A0A4S4HXU2-F1
#
_cell.length_a   1.000
_cell.length_b   1.000
_cell.length_c   1.000
_cell.angle_alpha   90.00
_cell.angle_beta   90.00
_cell.angle_gamma   90.00
#
_symmetry.space_group_name_H-M   'P 1'
#
loop_
_entity.id
_entity.type
_entity.pdbx_description
1 polymer ?
#
loop_
_entity_poly.entity_id
_entity_poly.type
_entity_poly.pdbx_seq_one_letter_code
_entity_poly.pdbx_strand_id
1 'polypeptide(L)' 'MKINKKFEPIIFNLFMILGISSIISFVMVSMNVGYTALFLKSWLKTWGIAFILAFLASKLLPFIVKRIMRIFIFVEKDA' A
#
# COMPACT_ATOMS: atom_id res chain seq x y z
N MET A 1 -12.12 -19.08 -17.79
CA MET A 1 -10.68 -19.19 -18.13
C MET A 1 -10.02 -20.16 -17.15
N LYS A 2 -9.32 -21.21 -17.62
CA LYS A 2 -8.58 -22.15 -16.75
C LYS A 2 -7.20 -21.55 -16.45
N ILE A 3 -7.03 -21.02 -15.25
CA ILE A 3 -5.75 -20.46 -14.77
C ILE A 3 -5.11 -21.51 -13.87
N ASN A 4 -3.79 -21.69 -13.99
CA ASN A 4 -3.03 -22.68 -13.23
C ASN A 4 -3.05 -22.33 -11.72
N LYS A 5 -3.39 -23.29 -10.84
CA LYS A 5 -3.64 -23.13 -9.39
C LYS A 5 -2.52 -22.40 -8.62
N LYS A 6 -1.31 -22.42 -9.17
CA LYS A 6 -0.13 -21.74 -8.59
C LYS A 6 -0.25 -20.20 -8.59
N PHE A 7 -1.02 -19.63 -9.51
CA PHE A 7 -1.23 -18.18 -9.61
C PHE A 7 -2.51 -17.70 -8.93
N GLU A 8 -3.38 -18.63 -8.53
CA GLU A 8 -4.62 -18.33 -7.80
C GLU A 8 -4.37 -17.49 -6.54
N PRO A 9 -3.42 -17.83 -5.64
CA PRO A 9 -3.16 -16.99 -4.47
C PRO A 9 -2.54 -15.63 -4.82
N ILE A 10 -1.79 -15.53 -5.91
CA ILE A 10 -1.17 -14.27 -6.36
C ILE A 10 -2.25 -13.33 -6.90
N ILE A 11 -3.13 -13.85 -7.76
CA ILE A 11 -4.23 -13.08 -8.34
C ILE A 11 -5.24 -12.71 -7.25
N PHE A 12 -5.54 -13.62 -6.32
CA PHE A 12 -6.43 -13.37 -5.20
C PHE A 12 -5.87 -12.26 -4.29
N ASN A 13 -4.60 -12.35 -3.88
CA ASN A 13 -3.97 -11.29 -3.09
C ASN A 13 -3.88 -9.97 -3.85
N LEU A 14 -3.62 -9.99 -5.15
CA LEU A 14 -3.62 -8.79 -5.98
C LEU A 14 -4.99 -8.11 -5.95
N PHE A 15 -6.07 -8.86 -6.20
CA PHE A 15 -7.43 -8.33 -6.16
C PHE A 15 -7.85 -7.86 -4.76
N MET A 16 -7.45 -8.58 -3.71
CA MET A 16 -7.72 -8.20 -2.31
C MET A 16 -7.04 -6.88 -1.94
N ILE A 17 -5.75 -6.73 -2.24
CA ILE A 17 -4.98 -5.52 -1.92
C ILE A 17 -5.47 -4.34 -2.78
N LEU A 18 -5.81 -4.60 -4.04
CA LEU A 18 -6.34 -3.59 -4.96
C LEU A 18 -7.74 -3.13 -4.53
N GLY A 19 -8.60 -4.05 -4.11
CA GLY A 19 -9.91 -3.75 -3.54
C GLY A 19 -9.82 -2.89 -2.27
N ILE A 20 -9.06 -3.33 -1.27
CA ILE A 20 -8.94 -2.61 0.02
C ILE A 20 -8.33 -1.21 -0.18
N SER A 21 -7.27 -1.10 -1.00
CA SER A 21 -6.64 0.20 -1.26
C SER A 21 -7.53 1.16 -2.06
N SER A 22 -8.30 0.64 -3.01
CA SER A 22 -9.26 1.45 -3.79
C SER A 22 -10.36 2.02 -2.89
N ILE A 23 -10.92 1.21 -1.98
CA ILE A 23 -12.01 1.63 -1.08
C ILE A 23 -11.53 2.70 -0.11
N ILE A 24 -10.38 2.51 0.56
CA ILE A 24 -9.85 3.48 1.53
C ILE A 24 -9.57 4.83 0.87
N SER A 25 -8.95 4.80 -0.31
CA SER A 25 -8.67 6.02 -1.06
C SER A 25 -9.94 6.68 -1.60
N PHE A 26 -10.93 5.88 -2.00
CA PHE A 26 -12.23 6.39 -2.48
C PHE A 26 -12.95 7.17 -1.39
N VAL A 27 -13.02 6.61 -0.18
CA VAL A 27 -13.62 7.28 0.98
C VAL A 27 -12.84 8.55 1.34
N MET A 28 -11.50 8.48 1.37
CA MET A 28 -10.67 9.63 1.74
C MET A 28 -10.79 10.81 0.77
N VAL A 29 -10.82 10.55 -0.55
CA VAL A 29 -11.01 11.60 -1.55
C VAL A 29 -12.46 12.09 -1.56
N SER A 30 -13.44 11.19 -1.30
CA SER A 30 -14.87 11.56 -1.19
C SER A 30 -15.10 12.56 -0.07
N MET A 31 -14.40 12.38 1.06
CA MET A 31 -14.45 13.30 2.19
C MET A 31 -13.70 14.63 1.96
N ASN A 32 -12.68 14.66 1.09
CA ASN A 32 -11.79 15.84 0.97
C ASN A 32 -12.16 16.79 -0.19
N VAL A 33 -12.72 16.28 -1.30
CA VAL A 33 -12.92 17.06 -2.54
C VAL A 33 -14.39 17.43 -2.79
N GLY A 34 -15.34 16.70 -2.19
CA GLY A 34 -16.76 16.82 -2.52
C GLY A 34 -17.11 16.26 -3.91
N TYR A 35 -18.38 15.88 -4.11
CA TYR A 35 -18.87 15.25 -5.35
C TYR A 35 -18.98 16.26 -6.51
N THR A 36 -17.85 16.60 -7.14
CA THR A 36 -17.78 17.40 -8.37
C THR A 36 -17.36 16.53 -9.56
N ALA A 37 -17.57 16.98 -10.80
CA ALA A 37 -17.24 16.21 -12.01
C ALA A 37 -15.75 15.82 -12.14
N LEU A 38 -14.85 16.51 -11.41
CA LEU A 38 -13.42 16.16 -11.31
C LEU A 38 -13.10 15.10 -10.25
N PHE A 39 -14.06 14.74 -9.39
CA PHE A 39 -13.88 13.82 -8.27
C PHE A 39 -13.22 12.51 -8.69
N LEU A 40 -13.81 11.85 -9.69
CA LEU A 40 -13.37 10.52 -10.13
C LEU A 40 -11.97 10.57 -10.78
N LYS A 41 -11.68 11.65 -11.52
CA LYS A 41 -10.37 11.90 -12.16
C LYS A 41 -9.29 12.22 -11.12
N SER A 42 -9.62 13.03 -10.13
CA SER A 42 -8.70 13.40 -9.04
C SER A 42 -8.44 12.22 -8.10
N TRP A 43 -9.47 11.39 -7.86
CA TRP A 43 -9.38 10.16 -7.09
C TRP A 43 -8.43 9.15 -7.75
N LEU A 44 -8.66 8.79 -9.02
CA LEU A 44 -7.80 7.84 -9.74
C LEU A 44 -6.34 8.30 -9.80
N LYS A 45 -6.11 9.60 -10.01
CA LYS A 45 -4.76 10.18 -10.04
C LYS A 45 -4.08 10.10 -8.67
N THR A 46 -4.76 10.55 -7.61
CA THR A 46 -4.23 10.56 -6.25
C THR A 46 -4.02 9.13 -5.71
N TRP A 47 -4.96 8.24 -5.96
CA TRP A 47 -4.87 6.82 -5.60
C TRP A 47 -3.68 6.14 -6.26
N GLY A 48 -3.51 6.30 -7.57
CA GLY A 48 -2.40 5.70 -8.30
C GLY A 48 -1.03 6.18 -7.80
N ILE A 49 -0.91 7.49 -7.53
CA ILE A 49 0.33 8.08 -6.98
C ILE A 49 0.60 7.52 -5.58
N ALA A 50 -0.40 7.50 -4.70
CA ALA A 50 -0.27 6.99 -3.34
C ALA A 50 0.08 5.50 -3.32
N PHE A 51 -0.50 4.70 -4.22
CA PHE A 51 -0.21 3.27 -4.33
C PHE A 51 1.25 3.01 -4.74
N ILE A 52 1.74 3.71 -5.77
CA ILE A 52 3.13 3.61 -6.21
C ILE A 52 4.09 4.04 -5.09
N LEU A 53 3.77 5.15 -4.42
CA LEU A 53 4.59 5.70 -3.33
C LEU A 53 4.61 4.76 -2.12
N ALA A 54 3.47 4.16 -1.76
CA ALA A 54 3.38 3.16 -0.69
C ALA A 54 4.15 1.88 -1.02
N PHE A 55 4.12 1.42 -2.28
CA PHE A 55 4.90 0.26 -2.71
C PHE A 55 6.42 0.52 -2.64
N LEU A 56 6.86 1.69 -3.10
CA LEU A 56 8.25 2.15 -2.96
C LEU A 56 8.66 2.27 -1.49
N ALA A 57 7.80 2.91 -0.68
CA ALA A 57 8.00 3.08 0.75
C ALA A 57 8.11 1.73 1.47
N SER A 58 7.25 0.75 1.15
CA SER A 58 7.29 -0.58 1.75
C SER A 58 8.62 -1.32 1.51
N LYS A 59 9.32 -1.05 0.40
CA LYS A 59 10.67 -1.60 0.16
C LYS A 59 11.77 -0.77 0.81
N LEU A 60 11.65 0.55 0.81
CA LEU A 60 12.68 1.47 1.29
C LEU A 60 12.70 1.61 2.82
N LEU A 61 11.52 1.68 3.46
CA LEU A 61 11.40 1.81 4.91
C LEU A 61 12.09 0.68 5.67
N PRO A 62 11.89 -0.62 5.36
CA PRO A 62 12.57 -1.69 6.09
C PRO A 62 14.09 -1.58 5.98
N PHE A 63 14.62 -1.11 4.86
CA PHE A 63 16.05 -0.89 4.69
C PHE A 63 16.56 0.25 5.59
N ILE A 64 15.84 1.37 5.62
CA ILE A 64 16.15 2.53 6.48
C ILE A 64 16.02 2.14 7.96
N VAL A 65 14.91 1.50 8.34
CA VAL A 65 14.64 1.07 9.72
C VAL A 65 15.66 0.03 10.17
N LYS A 66 16.04 -0.95 9.33
CA LYS A 66 17.17 -1.87 9.65
C LYS A 66 18.49 -1.13 9.83
N ARG A 67 18.75 -0.08 9.05
CA ARG A 67 19.96 0.72 9.19
C ARG A 67 19.96 1.52 10.49
N ILE A 68 18.82 2.05 10.90
CA ILE A 68 18.63 2.75 12.19
C ILE A 68 18.71 1.76 13.35
N MET A 69 18.08 0.58 13.26
CA MET A 69 18.15 -0.45 14.29
C MET A 69 19.58 -0.95 14.55
N ARG A 70 20.49 -0.89 13.56
CA ARG A 70 21.92 -1.18 13.79
C ARG A 70 22.64 -0.16 14.68
N ILE A 71 22.09 1.04 14.85
CA ILE A 71 22.62 2.06 15.77
C ILE A 71 22.24 1.71 17.21
N PHE A 72 21.09 1.07 17.40
CA PHE A 72 20.66 0.58 18.70
C PHE A 72 21.32 -0.78 18.96
N ILE A 73 22.39 -0.77 19.78
CA ILE A 73 22.93 -2.01 20.36
C ILE A 73 21.88 -2.50 21.36
N PHE A 74 21.06 -3.46 20.95
CA PHE A 74 20.24 -4.22 21.89
C PHE A 74 21.18 -5.05 22.76
N VAL A 75 21.50 -4.53 23.94
CA VAL A 75 22.07 -5.33 25.03
C VAL A 75 20.91 -6.15 25.57
N GLU A 76 20.76 -7.36 25.06
CA GLU A 76 19.92 -8.37 25.70
C GLU A 76 20.57 -8.66 27.05
N LYS A 77 19.91 -8.21 28.12
CA LYS A 77 20.35 -8.49 29.48
C LYS A 77 19.94 -9.92 29.76
N ASP A 78 20.86 -10.86 29.54
CA ASP A 78 20.72 -12.26 29.96
C ASP A 78 20.32 -12.25 31.44
N ALA A 79 19.10 -12.73 31.70
CA ALA A 79 18.52 -12.88 33.03
C ALA A 79 18.57 -14.35 33.46
#